data_AF-A0A662HG11-F1
#
_entry.id   AF-A0A662HG11-F1
#
_cell.length_a   1.000
_cell.length_b   1.000
_cell.length_c   1.000
_cell.angle_alpha   90.00
_cell.angle_beta   90.00
_cell.angle_gamma   90.00
#
_symmetry.space_group_name_H-M   'P 1'
#
loop_
_entity.id
_entity.type
_entity.pdbx_description
1 polymer ?
#
loop_
_entity_poly.entity_id
_entity_poly.type
_entity_poly.pdbx_seq_one_letter_code
_entity_poly.pdbx_strand_id
1 'polypeptide(L)' 'MRLTEVTGEVERRGRWRIDDLFEAISRLSRMHGEDVGRWWATAWELHVWGFHEAKAARSYVAERIKDVGNPVKLAEPT' A
#
# COMPACT_ATOMS: atom_id res chain seq x y z
N MET A 1 13.04 9.72 10.43
CA MET A 1 11.71 9.42 11.02
C MET A 1 11.48 7.90 10.93
N ARG A 2 11.42 7.18 12.06
CA ARG A 2 11.36 5.70 12.16
C ARG A 2 9.92 5.19 11.99
N LEU A 3 9.70 4.00 11.42
CA LEU A 3 8.33 3.44 11.23
C LEU A 3 7.48 3.50 12.52
N THR A 4 8.11 3.31 13.68
CA THR A 4 7.52 3.43 15.03
C THR A 4 6.86 4.78 15.31
N GLU A 5 7.33 5.87 14.69
CA GLU A 5 6.74 7.20 14.85
C GLU A 5 5.41 7.31 14.09
N VAL A 6 5.27 6.63 12.94
CA VAL A 6 3.98 6.54 12.23
C VAL A 6 3.00 5.68 13.02
N THR A 7 3.43 4.51 13.48
CA THR A 7 2.54 3.61 14.23
C THR A 7 2.10 4.23 15.55
N GLY A 8 2.98 4.97 16.25
CA GLY A 8 2.61 5.66 17.48
C GLY A 8 1.53 6.73 17.29
N GLU A 9 1.58 7.50 16.20
CA GLU A 9 0.53 8.48 15.88
C GLU A 9 -0.79 7.80 15.47
N VAL A 10 -0.69 6.69 14.73
CA VAL A 10 -1.85 5.86 14.37
C VAL A 10 -2.53 5.28 15.62
N GLU A 11 -1.77 4.73 16.56
CA GLU A 11 -2.25 4.17 17.83
C GLU A 11 -2.91 5.24 18.69
N ARG A 12 -2.25 6.39 18.87
CA ARG A 12 -2.78 7.54 19.62
C ARG A 12 -4.13 8.01 19.07
N ARG A 13 -4.30 7.94 17.74
CA ARG A 13 -5.53 8.33 17.06
C ARG A 13 -6.56 7.19 16.94
N GLY A 14 -6.15 5.94 17.15
CA GLY A 14 -6.99 4.74 17.06
C GLY A 14 -7.41 4.32 15.64
N ARG A 15 -6.84 4.92 14.58
CA ARG A 15 -7.13 4.57 13.17
C ARG A 15 -6.04 5.08 12.26
N TRP A 16 -5.89 4.51 11.07
CA TRP A 16 -5.02 5.02 10.00
C TRP A 16 -5.68 6.18 9.23
N ARG A 17 -4.88 7.17 8.78
CA ARG A 17 -5.22 8.08 7.67
C ARG A 17 -4.43 7.69 6.44
N ILE A 18 -4.87 8.21 5.29
CA ILE A 18 -4.18 7.98 4.03
C ILE A 18 -2.72 8.51 4.05
N ASP A 19 -2.48 9.66 4.67
CA ASP A 19 -1.13 10.23 4.76
C ASP A 19 -0.17 9.33 5.57
N ASP A 20 -0.69 8.62 6.59
CA ASP A 20 0.14 7.70 7.37
C ASP A 20 0.50 6.46 6.55
N LEU A 21 -0.39 6.00 5.67
CA LEU A 21 -0.12 4.89 4.77
C LEU A 21 0.96 5.28 3.74
N PHE A 22 0.86 6.49 3.15
CA PHE A 22 1.89 7.01 2.25
C PHE A 22 3.25 7.18 2.93
N GLU A 23 3.26 7.64 4.18
CA GLU A 23 4.50 7.78 4.93
C GLU A 23 5.06 6.40 5.35
N ALA A 24 4.20 5.47 5.77
CA ALA A 24 4.60 4.11 6.13
C ALA A 24 5.21 3.38 4.93
N ILE A 25 4.58 3.43 3.75
CA ILE A 25 5.09 2.74 2.57
C ILE A 25 6.42 3.32 2.08
N SER A 26 6.59 4.65 2.15
CA SER A 26 7.87 5.32 1.85
C SER A 26 9.01 4.78 2.72
N ARG A 27 8.72 4.42 3.98
CA ARG A 27 9.70 3.80 4.89
C ARG A 27 9.90 2.33 4.59
N LEU A 28 8.82 1.59 4.37
CA LEU A 28 8.88 0.15 4.08
C LEU A 28 9.61 -0.13 2.77
N SER A 29 9.46 0.70 1.74
CA SER A 29 10.20 0.55 0.48
C SER A 29 11.70 0.73 0.68
N ARG A 30 12.13 1.63 1.58
CA ARG A 30 13.56 1.76 1.95
C ARG A 30 14.08 0.56 2.75
N MET A 31 13.21 -0.14 3.48
CA MET A 31 13.60 -1.28 4.33
C MET A 31 13.58 -2.62 3.58
N HIS A 32 12.62 -2.81 2.68
CA HIS A 32 12.32 -4.08 2.02
C HIS A 32 12.53 -4.05 0.49
N GLY A 33 12.97 -2.90 -0.05
CA GLY A 33 13.19 -2.71 -1.48
C GLY A 33 12.04 -1.97 -2.17
N GLU A 34 12.35 -1.39 -3.33
CA GLU A 34 11.44 -0.52 -4.09
C GLU A 34 10.16 -1.24 -4.55
N ASP A 35 10.20 -2.57 -4.65
CA ASP A 35 9.06 -3.41 -5.02
C ASP A 35 7.88 -3.23 -4.08
N VAL A 36 8.12 -3.07 -2.77
CA VAL A 36 7.06 -2.80 -1.80
C VAL A 36 6.33 -1.48 -2.12
N GLY A 37 7.09 -0.45 -2.51
CA GLY A 37 6.54 0.81 -2.97
C GLY A 37 5.71 0.67 -4.24
N ARG A 38 6.23 -0.07 -5.24
CA ARG A 38 5.50 -0.34 -6.49
C ARG A 38 4.19 -1.09 -6.24
N TRP A 39 4.22 -2.15 -5.45
CA TRP A 39 3.04 -2.96 -5.15
C TRP A 39 1.92 -2.15 -4.50
N TRP A 40 2.28 -1.31 -3.52
CA TRP A 40 1.32 -0.39 -2.91
C TRP A 40 0.81 0.68 -3.88
N ALA A 41 1.69 1.25 -4.72
CA ALA A 41 1.28 2.24 -5.72
C ALA A 41 0.26 1.64 -6.71
N THR A 42 0.47 0.39 -7.14
CA THR A 42 -0.50 -0.34 -7.96
C THR A 42 -1.82 -0.59 -7.23
N ALA A 43 -1.78 -0.94 -5.94
CA ALA A 43 -3.00 -1.08 -5.14
C ALA A 43 -3.77 0.26 -5.02
N TRP A 44 -3.06 1.37 -4.80
CA TRP A 44 -3.65 2.71 -4.76
C TRP A 44 -4.25 3.12 -6.10
N GLU A 45 -3.56 2.84 -7.21
CA GLU A 45 -4.04 3.10 -8.57
C GLU A 45 -5.35 2.35 -8.85
N LEU A 46 -5.43 1.06 -8.47
CA LEU A 46 -6.66 0.27 -8.61
C LEU A 46 -7.79 0.75 -7.69
N HIS A 47 -7.47 1.23 -6.48
CA HIS A 47 -8.45 1.83 -5.56
C HIS A 47 -9.07 3.10 -6.15
N VAL A 48 -8.25 4.00 -6.69
CA VAL A 48 -8.72 5.26 -7.29
C VAL A 48 -9.40 5.01 -8.63
N TRP A 49 -8.67 4.48 -9.61
CA TRP A 49 -9.17 4.35 -10.98
C TRP A 49 -10.17 3.22 -11.18
N GLY A 50 -10.07 2.16 -10.36
CA GLY A 50 -11.00 1.04 -10.40
C GLY A 50 -12.25 1.29 -9.58
N PHE A 51 -12.11 1.53 -8.27
CA PHE A 51 -13.26 1.61 -7.37
C PHE A 51 -13.92 2.99 -7.35
N HIS A 52 -13.16 4.07 -7.12
CA HIS A 52 -13.75 5.41 -7.02
C HIS A 52 -14.20 5.96 -8.37
N GLU A 53 -13.38 5.77 -9.41
CA GLU A 53 -13.64 6.36 -10.73
C GLU A 53 -14.34 5.43 -11.71
N ALA A 54 -14.34 4.11 -11.46
CA ALA A 54 -14.89 3.09 -12.38
C ALA A 54 -14.35 3.17 -13.82
N LYS A 55 -13.10 3.62 -13.99
CA LYS A 55 -12.43 3.84 -15.28
C LYS A 55 -11.45 2.72 -15.65
N ALA A 56 -11.05 1.88 -14.70
CA ALA A 56 -10.15 0.76 -14.98
C ALA A 56 -10.89 -0.37 -15.72
N ALA A 57 -10.43 -0.71 -16.92
CA ALA A 57 -10.94 -1.85 -17.67
C ALA A 57 -10.57 -3.19 -16.98
N ARG A 58 -11.36 -4.24 -17.21
CA ARG A 58 -11.11 -5.58 -16.63
C ARG A 58 -9.70 -6.11 -16.92
N SER A 59 -9.20 -5.93 -18.15
CA SER A 59 -7.84 -6.33 -18.54
C SER A 59 -6.77 -5.59 -17.72
N TYR A 60 -6.94 -4.29 -17.57
CA TYR A 60 -6.04 -3.43 -16.80
C TYR A 60 -5.95 -3.86 -15.32
N VAL A 61 -7.09 -4.23 -14.71
CA VAL A 61 -7.13 -4.80 -13.36
C VAL A 61 -6.42 -6.16 -13.30
N ALA A 62 -6.71 -7.05 -14.26
CA ALA A 62 -6.16 -8.40 -14.29
C ALA A 62 -4.63 -8.44 -14.40
N GLU A 63 -4.03 -7.51 -15.15
CA GLU A 63 -2.57 -7.39 -15.29
C GLU A 63 -1.86 -6.97 -13.98
N ARG A 64 -2.57 -6.24 -13.12
CA ARG A 64 -2.03 -5.55 -11.93
C ARG A 64 -2.35 -6.25 -10.61
N ILE A 65 -3.35 -7.12 -10.57
CA ILE A 65 -3.80 -7.77 -9.33
C ILE A 65 -2.70 -8.59 -8.64
N LYS A 66 -1.73 -9.10 -9.41
CA LYS A 66 -0.56 -9.82 -8.87
C LYS A 66 0.26 -8.97 -7.89
N ASP A 67 0.37 -7.67 -8.17
CA ASP A 67 1.16 -6.75 -7.35
C ASP A 67 0.45 -6.46 -6.03
N VAL A 68 -0.88 -6.55 -5.98
CA VAL A 68 -1.66 -6.45 -4.74
C VAL A 68 -1.45 -7.66 -3.82
N GLY A 69 -1.19 -8.84 -4.39
CA GLY A 69 -0.98 -10.08 -3.62
C GLY A 69 0.40 -10.18 -2.96
N ASN A 70 1.40 -9.45 -3.45
CA ASN A 70 2.77 -9.57 -2.94
C ASN A 70 2.96 -8.96 -1.53
N PRO A 71 2.41 -7.76 -1.21
CA PRO A 71 2.44 -7.22 0.15
C PRO A 71 1.79 -8.13 1.18
N VAL A 72 0.73 -8.86 0.80
CA VAL A 72 0.05 -9.81 1.69
C VAL A 72 1.00 -10.94 2.08
N LYS A 73 1.65 -11.57 1.10
CA LYS A 73 2.65 -12.62 1.32
C LYS A 73 3.84 -12.15 2.16
N LEU A 74 4.24 -10.89 1.99
CA LEU A 74 5.31 -10.28 2.79
C LEU A 74 4.89 -10.08 4.25
N ALA A 75 3.61 -9.82 4.51
CA ALA A 75 3.07 -9.57 5.83
C ALA A 75 2.64 -10.86 6.58
N GLU A 76 2.52 -11.98 5.88
CA GLU A 76 2.22 -13.28 6.49
C GLU A 76 3.38 -13.71 7.41
N PRO A 77 3.11 -14.00 8.69
CA PRO A 77 4.13 -14.52 9.59
C PRO A 77 4.53 -15.94 9.16
N THR A 78 5.85 -16.19 9.13
CA THR A 78 6.44 -17.52 8.89
C THR A 78 6.10 -18.51 9.98
#